data_AF-A0A846A956-F1
#
_entry.id   AF-A0A846A956-F1
#
_cell.length_a   1.000
_cell.length_b   1.000
_cell.length_c   1.000
_cell.angle_alpha   90.00
_cell.angle_beta   90.00
_cell.angle_gamma   90.00
#
_symmetry.space_group_name_H-M   'P 1'
#
loop_
_entity.id
_entity.type
_entity.pdbx_description
1 polymer ?
#
loop_
_entity_poly.entity_id
_entity_poly.type
_entity_poly.pdbx_seq_one_letter_code
_entity_poly.pdbx_strand_id
1 'polypeptide(L)'
;MEDKSVPSLIPTENIKTAAGIDVGLKEFLTTNTGETVSVPKFYRKSQSNLARKQKKVSRKEVGSNNWRAAQNRIARLHQHIARQREDFHLKTAHKLVKEYDLIAVENLNIRGLAKNTKLSKSIYDVGK
;
A
#
# COMPACT_ATOMS: atom_id res chain seq x y z
N MET A 1 14.58 -13.39 26.95
CA MET A 1 13.70 -14.41 26.35
C MET A 1 13.85 -14.28 24.85
N GLU A 2 14.44 -15.28 24.20
CA GLU A 2 14.45 -15.34 22.73
C GLU A 2 13.05 -15.81 22.27
N ASP A 3 12.43 -15.01 21.39
CA ASP A 3 11.14 -15.33 20.81
C ASP A 3 11.33 -16.42 19.73
N LYS A 4 10.91 -17.65 20.07
CA LYS A 4 11.02 -18.82 19.19
C LYS A 4 10.15 -18.74 17.92
N SER A 5 9.31 -17.71 17.77
CA SER A 5 8.51 -17.48 16.55
C SER A 5 9.29 -16.79 15.43
N VAL A 6 10.45 -16.19 15.75
CA VAL A 6 11.30 -15.53 14.75
C VAL A 6 12.19 -16.57 14.08
N PRO A 7 12.08 -16.80 12.75
CA PRO A 7 12.92 -17.76 12.06
C PRO A 7 14.38 -17.28 12.04
N SER A 8 15.31 -18.21 12.21
CA SER A 8 16.73 -17.97 12.01
C SER A 8 17.04 -17.75 10.53
N LEU A 9 18.02 -16.89 10.23
CA LEU A 9 18.48 -16.66 8.86
C LEU A 9 18.97 -17.98 8.25
N ILE A 10 18.54 -18.25 7.01
CA ILE A 10 19.00 -19.41 6.24
C ILE A 10 20.41 -19.08 5.73
N PRO A 11 21.43 -19.92 6.00
CA PRO A 11 22.75 -19.74 5.42
C PRO A 11 22.67 -19.73 3.89
N THR A 12 23.46 -18.87 3.25
CA THR A 12 23.43 -18.62 1.80
C THR A 12 23.56 -19.90 0.97
N GLU A 13 24.34 -20.87 1.45
CA GLU A 13 24.53 -22.20 0.87
C GLU A 13 23.27 -23.07 0.80
N ASN A 14 22.20 -22.74 1.53
CA ASN A 14 20.95 -23.49 1.60
C ASN A 14 19.77 -22.81 0.86
N ILE A 15 20.01 -21.71 0.15
CA ILE A 15 18.98 -21.03 -0.65
C ILE A 15 18.61 -21.91 -1.84
N LYS A 16 17.32 -22.29 -1.96
CA LYS A 16 16.82 -23.11 -3.08
C LYS A 16 16.03 -22.28 -4.08
N THR A 17 15.30 -21.28 -3.59
CA THR A 17 14.48 -20.41 -4.43
C THR A 17 14.88 -18.94 -4.26
N ALA A 18 15.04 -18.24 -5.38
CA ALA A 18 15.39 -16.83 -5.40
C ALA A 18 14.52 -16.07 -6.41
N ALA A 19 14.04 -14.90 -6.02
CA ALA A 19 13.31 -13.98 -6.89
C ALA A 19 13.92 -12.58 -6.88
N GLY A 20 14.09 -12.01 -8.08
CA GLY A 20 14.27 -10.57 -8.25
C GLY A 20 12.90 -9.93 -8.43
N ILE A 21 12.60 -8.90 -7.64
CA ILE A 21 11.34 -8.16 -7.76
C ILE A 21 11.59 -6.71 -8.18
N ASP A 22 10.83 -6.26 -9.18
CA ASP A 22 10.69 -4.85 -9.54
C ASP A 22 9.37 -4.32 -8.99
N VAL A 23 9.40 -3.18 -8.31
CA VAL A 23 8.21 -2.56 -7.71
C VAL A 23 7.88 -1.24 -8.39
N GLY A 24 6.66 -1.14 -8.91
CA GLY A 24 6.29 -0.06 -9.82
C GLY A 24 4.97 0.62 -9.49
N LEU A 25 4.65 1.65 -10.29
CA LEU A 25 3.36 2.35 -10.26
C LEU A 25 2.36 1.84 -11.31
N LYS A 26 2.83 1.07 -12.30
CA LYS A 26 2.01 0.45 -13.35
C LYS A 26 1.53 -0.92 -12.87
N GLU A 27 2.49 -1.80 -12.61
CA GLU A 27 2.31 -3.02 -11.81
C GLU A 27 2.92 -2.77 -10.43
N PHE A 28 2.27 -3.29 -9.40
CA PHE A 28 2.74 -3.17 -8.03
C PHE A 28 4.06 -3.92 -7.83
N LEU A 29 4.16 -5.11 -8.43
CA LEU A 29 5.33 -5.97 -8.38
C LEU A 29 5.42 -6.80 -9.65
N THR A 30 6.62 -6.97 -10.18
CA THR A 30 6.95 -7.92 -11.26
C THR A 30 8.11 -8.79 -10.81
N THR A 31 7.99 -10.11 -10.93
CA THR A 31 9.09 -11.05 -10.64
C THR A 31 9.94 -11.27 -11.89
N ASN A 32 11.18 -11.73 -11.71
CA ASN A 32 12.06 -12.18 -12.80
C ASN A 32 11.50 -13.39 -13.58
N THR A 33 10.52 -14.11 -13.02
CA THR A 33 9.78 -15.20 -13.68
C THR A 33 8.61 -14.69 -14.54
N GLY A 34 8.34 -13.38 -14.54
CA GLY A 34 7.28 -12.75 -15.32
C GLY A 34 5.92 -12.68 -14.61
N GLU A 35 5.82 -13.09 -13.35
CA GLU A 35 4.59 -12.90 -12.57
C GLU A 35 4.42 -11.43 -12.19
N THR A 36 3.20 -10.92 -12.35
CA THR A 36 2.87 -9.53 -12.04
C THR A 36 1.76 -9.43 -11.01
N VAL A 37 1.90 -8.53 -10.05
CA VAL A 37 0.84 -8.12 -9.12
C VAL A 37 0.34 -6.75 -9.54
N SER A 38 -0.95 -6.64 -9.85
CA SER A 38 -1.55 -5.37 -10.25
C SER A 38 -1.78 -4.43 -9.08
N VAL A 39 -1.74 -3.12 -9.35
CA VAL A 39 -2.08 -2.09 -8.36
C VAL A 39 -3.60 -2.09 -8.10
N PRO A 40 -4.06 -2.30 -6.85
CA PRO A 40 -5.49 -2.46 -6.54
C PRO A 40 -6.35 -1.19 -6.69
N LYS A 41 -5.71 -0.01 -6.79
CA LYS A 41 -6.33 1.31 -7.02
C LYS A 41 -7.40 1.71 -5.97
N PHE A 42 -7.16 1.39 -4.70
CA PHE A 42 -8.13 1.61 -3.61
C PHE A 42 -8.57 3.07 -3.44
N TYR A 43 -7.64 4.02 -3.59
CA TYR A 43 -7.93 5.43 -3.45
C TYR A 43 -8.84 5.91 -4.58
N ARG A 44 -8.52 5.54 -5.83
CA ARG A 44 -9.34 5.88 -7.02
C ARG A 44 -10.76 5.33 -6.91
N LYS A 45 -10.92 4.08 -6.46
CA LYS A 45 -12.24 3.46 -6.23
C LYS A 45 -13.07 4.24 -5.18
N SER A 46 -12.42 4.78 -4.16
CA SER A 46 -13.08 5.52 -3.08
C SER A 46 -13.33 7.00 -3.38
N GLN A 47 -12.72 7.54 -4.45
CA GLN A 47 -12.64 8.97 -4.72
C GLN A 47 -14.02 9.64 -4.87
N SER A 48 -14.94 9.02 -5.62
CA SER A 48 -16.29 9.55 -5.82
C SER A 48 -17.05 9.69 -4.49
N ASN A 49 -16.94 8.67 -3.62
CA ASN A 49 -17.57 8.71 -2.30
C ASN A 49 -16.93 9.78 -1.41
N LEU A 50 -15.61 9.92 -1.48
CA LEU A 50 -14.82 10.90 -0.72
C LEU A 50 -15.21 12.33 -1.12
N ALA A 51 -15.25 12.63 -2.42
CA ALA A 51 -15.67 13.93 -2.95
C ALA A 51 -17.10 14.28 -2.54
N ARG A 52 -18.03 13.31 -2.61
CA ARG A 52 -19.42 13.50 -2.18
C ARG A 52 -19.52 13.84 -0.70
N LYS A 53 -18.76 13.16 0.16
CA LYS A 53 -18.74 13.43 1.62
C LYS A 53 -18.10 14.79 1.92
N GLN A 54 -17.01 15.14 1.26
CA GLN A 54 -16.35 16.45 1.39
C GLN A 54 -17.29 17.60 0.98
N LYS A 55 -17.99 17.47 -0.15
CA LYS A 55 -19.00 18.47 -0.59
C LYS A 55 -20.16 18.62 0.40
N LYS A 56 -20.54 17.55 1.11
CA LYS A 56 -21.54 17.63 2.18
C LYS A 56 -21.00 18.33 3.43
N VAL A 57 -19.71 18.20 3.75
CA VAL A 57 -19.08 18.90 4.87
C VAL A 57 -18.93 20.39 4.58
N SER A 58 -18.54 20.77 3.37
CA SER A 58 -18.34 22.18 3.02
C SER A 58 -19.62 23.03 3.09
N ARG A 59 -20.79 22.40 3.01
CA ARG A 59 -22.11 23.04 3.15
C ARG A 59 -22.60 23.13 4.60
N LYS A 60 -21.86 22.58 5.56
CA LYS A 60 -22.25 22.59 6.98
C LYS A 60 -21.56 23.75 7.69
N GLU A 61 -22.26 24.30 8.67
CA GLU A 61 -21.70 25.28 9.59
C GLU A 61 -20.48 24.70 10.32
N VAL A 62 -19.33 25.34 10.13
CA VAL A 62 -18.05 24.94 10.71
C VAL A 62 -18.17 24.95 12.23
N GLY A 63 -17.66 23.90 12.90
CA GLY A 63 -17.72 23.80 14.35
C GLY A 63 -19.07 23.36 14.92
N SER A 64 -20.12 23.17 14.11
CA SER A 64 -21.36 22.53 14.57
C SER A 64 -21.17 21.04 14.86
N ASN A 65 -22.03 20.44 15.69
CA ASN A 65 -22.02 19.00 15.97
C ASN A 65 -22.19 18.16 14.70
N ASN A 66 -23.04 18.63 13.79
CA ASN A 66 -23.27 17.99 12.49
C ASN A 66 -22.03 18.04 11.58
N TRP A 67 -21.24 19.12 11.66
CA TRP A 67 -19.98 19.26 10.93
C TRP A 67 -18.92 18.31 11.49
N ARG A 68 -18.73 18.27 12.82
CA ARG A 68 -17.78 17.33 13.47
C ARG A 68 -18.12 15.88 13.15
N ALA A 69 -19.40 15.49 13.25
CA ALA A 69 -19.84 14.14 12.92
C ALA A 69 -19.57 13.79 11.45
N ALA A 70 -19.71 14.74 10.52
CA ALA A 70 -19.43 14.52 9.11
C ALA A 70 -17.92 14.43 8.82
N GLN A 71 -17.08 15.22 9.49
CA GLN A 71 -15.61 15.06 9.44
C GLN A 71 -15.17 13.69 9.94
N ASN A 72 -15.71 13.21 11.07
CA ASN A 72 -15.40 11.87 11.60
C ASN A 72 -15.71 10.76 10.58
N ARG A 73 -16.78 10.89 9.80
CA ARG A 73 -17.10 9.93 8.72
C ARG A 73 -16.08 9.96 7.59
N ILE A 74 -15.50 11.12 7.28
CA ILE A 74 -14.41 11.25 6.29
C ILE A 74 -13.14 10.62 6.84
N ALA A 75 -12.78 10.92 8.09
CA ALA A 75 -11.61 10.34 8.75
C ALA A 75 -11.67 8.80 8.77
N ARG A 76 -12.83 8.23 9.12
CA ARG A 76 -13.06 6.76 9.06
C ARG A 76 -12.88 6.19 7.65
N LEU A 77 -13.31 6.91 6.61
CA LEU A 77 -13.11 6.49 5.23
C LEU A 77 -11.63 6.49 4.84
N HIS A 78 -10.87 7.53 5.21
CA HIS A 78 -9.42 7.54 5.00
C HIS A 78 -8.73 6.40 5.74
N GLN A 79 -9.11 6.14 6.99
CA GLN A 79 -8.58 5.03 7.77
C GLN A 79 -8.87 3.68 7.13
N HIS A 80 -10.08 3.50 6.57
CA HIS A 80 -10.43 2.29 5.84
C HIS A 80 -9.55 2.09 4.60
N ILE A 81 -9.36 3.13 3.78
CA ILE A 81 -8.50 3.07 2.60
C ILE A 81 -7.05 2.75 2.98
N ALA A 82 -6.56 3.34 4.07
CA ALA A 82 -5.21 3.05 4.59
C ALA A 82 -5.06 1.59 5.02
N ARG A 83 -6.05 1.04 5.73
CA ARG A 83 -6.05 -0.37 6.14
C ARG A 83 -6.14 -1.32 4.94
N GLN A 84 -6.91 -1.00 3.91
CA GLN A 84 -6.98 -1.80 2.69
C GLN A 84 -5.62 -1.85 1.96
N ARG A 85 -4.93 -0.71 1.89
CA ARG A 85 -3.56 -0.65 1.37
C ARG A 85 -2.62 -1.51 2.20
N GLU A 86 -2.61 -1.33 3.52
CA GLU A 86 -1.74 -2.08 4.43
C GLU A 86 -1.97 -3.60 4.34
N ASP A 87 -3.22 -4.04 4.34
CA ASP A 87 -3.59 -5.45 4.18
C ASP A 87 -3.08 -6.03 2.86
N PHE A 88 -3.21 -5.29 1.76
CA PHE A 88 -2.65 -5.68 0.46
C PHE A 88 -1.12 -5.83 0.52
N HIS A 89 -0.40 -4.85 1.08
CA HIS A 89 1.06 -4.92 1.22
C HIS A 89 1.50 -6.13 2.04
N LEU A 90 0.86 -6.37 3.20
CA LEU A 90 1.20 -7.47 4.08
C LEU A 90 0.92 -8.82 3.43
N LYS A 91 -0.21 -8.97 2.73
CA LYS A 91 -0.53 -10.21 2.01
C LYS A 91 0.45 -10.48 0.87
N THR A 92 0.84 -9.46 0.11
CA THR A 92 1.82 -9.63 -0.95
C THR A 92 3.19 -9.99 -0.39
N ALA A 93 3.65 -9.28 0.65
CA ALA A 93 4.91 -9.61 1.32
C ALA A 93 4.89 -11.04 1.89
N HIS A 94 3.82 -11.43 2.56
CA HIS A 94 3.64 -12.77 3.11
C HIS A 94 3.64 -13.87 2.04
N LYS A 95 3.06 -13.59 0.85
CA LYS A 95 3.15 -14.53 -0.29
C LYS A 95 4.60 -14.70 -0.72
N LEU A 96 5.34 -13.61 -0.93
CA LEU A 96 6.72 -13.65 -1.42
C LEU A 96 7.65 -14.39 -0.47
N VAL A 97 7.61 -14.07 0.83
CA VAL A 97 8.49 -14.71 1.83
C VAL A 97 8.16 -16.18 2.08
N LYS A 98 6.95 -16.62 1.71
CA LYS A 98 6.56 -18.03 1.78
C LYS A 98 7.05 -18.84 0.57
N GLU A 99 7.24 -18.17 -0.56
CA GLU A 99 7.56 -18.79 -1.85
C GLU A 99 9.05 -18.78 -2.16
N TYR A 100 9.76 -17.74 -1.74
CA TYR A 100 11.17 -17.52 -2.05
C TYR A 100 12.01 -17.47 -0.77
N ASP A 101 13.11 -18.23 -0.76
CA ASP A 101 14.11 -18.19 0.32
C ASP A 101 14.94 -16.90 0.25
N LEU A 102 15.14 -16.37 -0.96
CA LEU A 102 15.87 -15.13 -1.22
C LEU A 102 15.05 -14.18 -2.10
N ILE A 103 14.89 -12.92 -1.66
CA ILE A 103 14.23 -11.87 -2.43
C ILE A 103 15.21 -10.71 -2.62
N ALA A 104 15.54 -10.41 -3.87
CA ALA A 104 16.31 -9.23 -4.24
C ALA A 104 15.36 -8.12 -4.68
N VAL A 105 15.51 -6.93 -4.10
CA VAL A 105 14.69 -5.74 -4.39
C VAL A 105 15.58 -4.60 -4.83
N GLU A 106 15.17 -3.88 -5.86
CA GLU A 106 15.88 -2.65 -6.27
C GLU A 106 15.76 -1.54 -5.22
N ASN A 107 16.84 -0.78 -5.04
CA ASN A 107 16.84 0.37 -4.15
C ASN A 107 16.15 1.58 -4.83
N LEU A 108 14.82 1.62 -4.78
CA LEU A 108 14.01 2.67 -5.39
C LEU A 108 13.91 3.93 -4.53
N ASN A 109 14.20 5.09 -5.12
CA ASN A 109 13.96 6.38 -4.48
C ASN A 109 12.46 6.77 -4.55
N ILE A 110 11.65 6.13 -3.71
CA ILE A 110 10.20 6.31 -3.63
C ILE A 110 9.84 7.79 -3.34
N ARG A 111 10.64 8.48 -2.51
CA ARG A 111 10.43 9.91 -2.21
C ARG A 111 10.66 10.81 -3.43
N GLY A 112 11.62 10.47 -4.28
CA GLY A 112 11.87 11.16 -5.54
C GLY A 112 10.70 11.00 -6.52
N LEU A 113 10.19 9.76 -6.66
CA LEU A 113 9.00 9.47 -7.45
C LEU A 113 7.76 10.21 -6.90
N ALA A 114 7.65 10.30 -5.57
CA ALA A 114 6.53 10.95 -4.87
C ALA A 114 6.36 12.44 -5.19
N LYS A 115 7.45 13.15 -5.52
CA LYS A 115 7.45 14.59 -5.80
C LYS A 115 6.86 14.95 -7.17
N ASN A 116 6.69 13.98 -8.07
CA ASN A 116 6.07 14.24 -9.36
C ASN A 116 4.54 14.36 -9.22
N THR A 117 4.01 15.57 -9.41
CA THR A 117 2.58 15.88 -9.27
C THR A 117 1.69 15.03 -10.19
N LYS A 118 2.18 14.63 -11.37
CA LYS A 118 1.46 13.76 -12.32
C LYS A 118 1.30 12.32 -11.80
N LEU A 119 2.22 11.86 -10.96
CA LEU A 119 2.20 10.50 -10.39
C LEU A 119 1.49 10.42 -9.05
N SER A 120 1.20 11.56 -8.40
CA SER A 120 0.66 11.65 -7.04
C SER A 120 -0.46 10.64 -6.74
N LYS A 121 -1.44 10.50 -7.64
CA LYS A 121 -2.54 9.54 -7.48
C LYS A 121 -2.10 8.09 -7.49
N SER A 122 -1.17 7.73 -8.38
CA SER A 122 -0.61 6.38 -8.42
C SER A 122 0.23 6.09 -7.18
N ILE A 123 0.92 7.09 -6.64
CA ILE A 123 1.61 6.99 -5.36
C ILE A 123 0.63 6.78 -4.20
N TYR A 124 -0.52 7.46 -4.18
CA TYR A 124 -1.53 7.18 -3.14
C TYR A 124 -2.15 5.78 -3.23
N ASP A 125 -2.12 5.15 -4.40
CA ASP A 125 -2.60 3.78 -4.59
C ASP A 125 -1.55 2.72 -4.23
N VAL A 126 -0.24 3.06 -4.26
CA VAL A 126 0.89 2.12 -4.12
C VAL A 126 1.73 2.36 -2.86
N GLY A 127 1.80 3.60 -2.37
CA GLY A 127 2.60 3.97 -1.21
C GLY A 127 1.99 3.44 0.08
N LYS A 128 2.80 3.41 1.15
CA LYS A 128 2.42 3.19 2.55
C LYS A 128 2.33 4.53 3.29
#